data_AF-A0A8T3M4R0-F1
#
_entry.id   AF-A0A8T3M4R0-F1
#
_cell.length_a   1.000
_cell.length_b   1.000
_cell.length_c   1.000
_cell.angle_alpha   90.00
_cell.angle_beta   90.00
_cell.angle_gamma   90.00
#
_symmetry.space_group_name_H-M   'P 1'
#
loop_
_entity.id
_entity.type
_entity.pdbx_description
1 polymer ?
#
loop_
_entity_poly.entity_id
_entity_poly.type
_entity_poly.pdbx_seq_one_letter_code
_entity_poly.pdbx_strand_id
1 'polypeptide(L)'
;MTLPRDHRLRAGASFLALAAVFALSLSVPIPSPPDGGRESVMLEVSERLPGWSVERLERSWEGAYTVVTLCAGREVGFQFVPGHGLPARDAWIQPNDAFSRDRLRGVSDHWRHLVWYHDPALINTLSCDEEIAGSRHTSMETRPYD
;
A
#
# COMPACT_ATOMS: atom_id res chain seq x y z
N MET A 1 -14.98 -61.92 -5.32
CA MET A 1 -14.04 -61.66 -4.21
C MET A 1 -14.42 -60.33 -3.57
N THR A 2 -15.19 -60.38 -2.50
CA THR A 2 -15.75 -59.22 -1.79
C THR A 2 -14.73 -58.76 -0.75
N LEU A 3 -14.16 -57.57 -0.93
CA LEU A 3 -13.26 -56.95 0.06
C LEU A 3 -13.95 -56.87 1.44
N PRO A 4 -13.27 -57.29 2.53
CA PRO A 4 -13.86 -57.33 3.87
C PRO A 4 -14.25 -55.93 4.36
N ARG A 5 -15.39 -55.87 5.06
CA ARG A 5 -16.11 -54.65 5.49
C ARG A 5 -15.23 -53.69 6.30
N ASP A 6 -14.25 -54.24 7.02
CA ASP A 6 -13.33 -53.49 7.90
C ASP A 6 -12.33 -52.61 7.14
N HIS A 7 -11.93 -53.01 5.92
CA HIS A 7 -11.06 -52.19 5.07
C HIS A 7 -11.78 -50.98 4.49
N ARG A 8 -13.08 -51.09 4.20
CA ARG A 8 -13.90 -49.99 3.68
C ARG A 8 -14.17 -48.93 4.74
N LEU A 9 -14.40 -49.35 5.99
CA LEU A 9 -14.59 -48.44 7.13
C LEU A 9 -13.29 -47.69 7.49
N ARG A 10 -12.14 -48.37 7.48
CA ARG A 10 -10.83 -47.73 7.73
C ARG A 10 -10.43 -46.75 6.63
N ALA A 11 -10.70 -47.06 5.38
CA ALA A 11 -10.45 -46.14 4.27
C ALA A 11 -11.32 -44.88 4.39
N GLY A 12 -12.62 -45.02 4.64
CA GLY A 12 -13.53 -43.90 4.84
C GLY A 12 -13.16 -43.01 6.03
N ALA A 13 -12.76 -43.62 7.16
CA ALA A 13 -12.29 -42.90 8.34
C ALA A 13 -11.00 -42.10 8.05
N SER A 14 -10.10 -42.64 7.22
CA SER A 14 -8.85 -41.97 6.84
C SER A 14 -9.11 -40.73 5.98
N PHE A 15 -10.04 -40.82 5.02
CA PHE A 15 -10.45 -39.66 4.21
C PHE A 15 -11.13 -38.57 5.05
N LEU A 16 -11.99 -38.96 5.99
CA LEU A 16 -12.63 -38.00 6.92
C LEU A 16 -11.61 -37.32 7.82
N ALA A 17 -10.63 -38.05 8.34
CA ALA A 17 -9.55 -37.49 9.14
C ALA A 17 -8.71 -36.49 8.31
N LEU A 18 -8.39 -36.82 7.06
CA LEU A 18 -7.64 -35.92 6.18
C LEU A 18 -8.42 -34.64 5.86
N ALA A 19 -9.71 -34.78 5.54
CA ALA A 19 -10.60 -33.65 5.29
C ALA A 19 -10.74 -32.75 6.53
N ALA A 20 -10.83 -33.34 7.72
CA ALA A 20 -10.88 -32.59 8.98
C ALA A 20 -9.58 -31.82 9.23
N VAL A 21 -8.41 -32.40 8.95
CA VAL A 21 -7.11 -31.71 9.09
C VAL A 21 -7.03 -30.54 8.11
N PHE A 22 -7.44 -30.72 6.85
CA PHE A 22 -7.47 -29.62 5.88
C PHE A 22 -8.42 -28.51 6.31
N ALA A 23 -9.64 -28.85 6.72
CA ALA A 23 -10.61 -27.88 7.21
C ALA A 23 -10.09 -27.10 8.42
N LEU A 24 -9.44 -27.78 9.37
CA LEU A 24 -8.82 -27.13 10.53
C LEU A 24 -7.66 -26.22 10.11
N SER A 25 -6.79 -26.66 9.20
CA SER A 25 -5.64 -25.85 8.76
C SER A 25 -6.05 -24.56 8.06
N LEU A 26 -7.17 -24.56 7.33
CA LEU A 26 -7.72 -23.37 6.66
C LEU A 26 -8.49 -22.45 7.62
N SER A 27 -8.89 -22.97 8.79
CA SER A 27 -9.69 -22.23 9.78
C SER A 27 -8.82 -21.54 10.83
N VAL A 28 -7.53 -21.89 10.94
CA VAL A 28 -6.63 -21.20 11.86
C VAL A 28 -6.29 -19.83 11.27
N PRO A 29 -6.61 -18.72 11.95
CA PRO A 29 -6.21 -17.40 11.50
C PRO A 29 -4.68 -17.35 11.44
N ILE A 30 -4.13 -16.94 10.30
CA ILE A 30 -2.69 -16.74 10.16
C ILE A 30 -2.30 -15.62 11.12
N PRO A 31 -1.44 -15.86 12.12
CA PRO A 31 -1.01 -14.80 13.03
C PRO A 31 -0.19 -13.79 12.22
N SER A 32 -0.77 -12.62 12.01
CA SER A 32 -0.05 -11.48 11.44
C SER A 32 0.89 -10.92 12.51
N PRO A 33 2.21 -10.83 12.25
CA PRO A 33 3.11 -10.16 13.18
C PRO A 33 2.66 -8.70 13.39
N PRO A 34 2.87 -8.13 14.59
CA PRO A 34 2.51 -6.74 14.86
C PRO A 34 3.15 -5.80 13.81
N ASP A 35 2.34 -4.87 13.30
CA ASP A 35 2.71 -4.02 12.18
C ASP A 35 3.51 -2.79 12.62
N GLY A 36 4.70 -3.02 13.18
CA GLY A 36 5.53 -1.98 13.80
C GLY A 36 5.99 -0.86 12.85
N GLY A 37 5.87 -1.04 11.52
CA GLY A 37 6.21 -0.01 10.54
C GLY A 37 5.03 0.86 10.12
N ARG A 38 3.79 0.43 10.36
CA ARG A 38 2.58 1.13 9.88
C ARG A 38 2.49 2.57 10.40
N GLU A 39 2.72 2.76 11.70
CA GLU A 39 2.65 4.09 12.31
C GLU A 39 3.72 5.03 11.75
N SER A 40 4.93 4.51 11.51
CA SER A 40 6.01 5.27 10.88
C SER A 40 5.65 5.70 9.46
N VAL A 41 5.11 4.78 8.65
CA VAL A 41 4.68 5.09 7.27
C VAL A 41 3.51 6.07 7.28
N MET A 42 2.55 5.91 8.18
CA MET A 42 1.44 6.84 8.33
C MET A 42 1.94 8.25 8.67
N LEU A 43 2.87 8.36 9.61
CA LEU A 43 3.47 9.65 9.99
C LEU A 43 4.17 10.29 8.79
N GLU A 44 5.04 9.55 8.12
CA GLU A 44 5.79 10.07 6.97
C GLU A 44 4.87 10.48 5.82
N VAL A 45 3.83 9.69 5.52
CA VAL A 45 2.81 10.04 4.53
C VAL A 45 2.08 11.32 4.93
N SER A 46 1.72 11.47 6.21
CA SER A 46 1.00 12.67 6.69
C SER A 46 1.86 13.94 6.67
N GLU A 47 3.17 13.81 6.88
CA GLU A 47 4.12 14.92 6.80
C GLU A 47 4.36 15.34 5.33
N ARG A 48 4.44 14.36 4.42
CA ARG A 48 4.70 14.61 2.99
C ARG A 48 3.46 15.07 2.22
N LEU A 49 2.29 14.59 2.63
CA LEU A 49 1.01 14.84 1.96
C LEU A 49 0.03 15.52 2.94
N PRO A 50 0.34 16.73 3.45
CA PRO A 50 -0.50 17.38 4.46
C PRO A 50 -1.91 17.66 3.90
N GLY A 51 -2.93 17.30 4.69
CA GLY A 51 -4.34 17.48 4.33
C GLY A 51 -4.91 16.40 3.41
N TRP A 52 -4.12 15.44 2.93
CA TRP A 52 -4.63 14.27 2.22
C TRP A 52 -5.13 13.21 3.20
N SER A 53 -6.27 12.58 2.92
CA SER A 53 -6.77 11.44 3.72
C SER A 53 -6.11 10.15 3.25
N VAL A 54 -5.62 9.33 4.18
CA VAL A 54 -5.09 7.99 3.85
C VAL A 54 -6.24 6.98 3.82
N GLU A 55 -6.75 6.69 2.62
CA GLU A 55 -7.87 5.76 2.40
C GLU A 55 -7.44 4.29 2.50
N ARG A 56 -6.20 3.99 2.08
CA ARG A 56 -5.61 2.66 2.18
C ARG A 56 -4.16 2.75 2.62
N LEU A 57 -3.82 1.92 3.60
CA LEU A 57 -2.44 1.64 4.00
C LEU A 57 -2.39 0.15 4.30
N GLU A 58 -1.74 -0.63 3.46
CA GLU A 58 -1.71 -2.09 3.58
C GLU A 58 -0.28 -2.57 3.40
N ARG A 59 0.15 -3.54 4.21
CA ARG A 59 1.46 -4.16 4.04
C ARG A 59 1.51 -4.90 2.71
N SER A 60 2.57 -4.67 1.95
CA SER A 60 2.87 -5.37 0.71
C SER A 60 4.15 -6.21 0.85
N TRP A 61 4.61 -6.79 -0.25
CA TRP A 61 5.74 -7.73 -0.26
C TRP A 61 7.03 -7.07 0.25
N GLU A 62 7.92 -7.86 0.86
CA GLU A 62 9.22 -7.40 1.40
C GLU A 62 9.18 -6.22 2.38
N GLY A 63 8.08 -6.06 3.12
CA GLY A 63 7.96 -5.03 4.16
C GLY A 63 7.64 -3.63 3.61
N ALA A 64 7.30 -3.54 2.32
CA ALA A 64 6.72 -2.36 1.72
C ALA A 64 5.25 -2.16 2.16
N TYR A 65 4.69 -1.00 1.82
CA TYR A 65 3.30 -0.66 2.06
C TYR A 65 2.67 -0.10 0.79
N THR A 66 1.47 -0.58 0.46
CA THR A 66 0.62 0.07 -0.53
C THR A 66 -0.14 1.20 0.16
N VAL A 67 0.08 2.42 -0.32
CA VAL A 67 -0.54 3.65 0.19
C VAL A 67 -1.48 4.21 -0.88
N VAL A 68 -2.68 4.58 -0.47
CA VAL A 68 -3.63 5.33 -1.28
C VAL A 68 -4.10 6.51 -0.46
N THR A 69 -3.89 7.70 -1.02
CA THR A 69 -4.33 8.96 -0.40
C THR A 69 -5.33 9.67 -1.29
N LEU A 70 -6.24 10.44 -0.68
CA LEU A 70 -7.32 11.13 -1.36
C LEU A 70 -7.37 12.61 -0.95
N CYS A 71 -7.56 13.48 -1.93
CA CYS A 71 -7.82 14.91 -1.73
C CYS A 71 -8.84 15.39 -2.77
N ALA A 72 -9.99 15.90 -2.32
CA ALA A 72 -11.06 16.44 -3.19
C ALA A 72 -11.42 15.53 -4.40
N GLY A 73 -11.47 14.21 -4.18
CA GLY A 73 -11.80 13.23 -5.23
C GLY A 73 -10.63 12.83 -6.14
N ARG A 74 -9.41 13.31 -5.87
CA ARG A 74 -8.18 12.90 -6.55
C ARG A 74 -7.40 11.92 -5.70
N GLU A 75 -6.99 10.83 -6.32
CA GLU A 75 -6.23 9.76 -5.67
C GLU A 75 -4.74 9.88 -6.02
N VAL A 76 -3.87 9.77 -5.01
CA VAL A 76 -2.43 9.54 -5.20
C VAL A 76 -2.09 8.21 -4.54
N GLY A 77 -1.77 7.21 -5.39
CA GLY A 77 -1.47 5.85 -5.00
C GLY A 77 -0.03 5.46 -5.29
N PHE A 78 0.64 4.83 -4.33
CA PHE A 78 2.02 4.39 -4.47
C PHE A 78 2.37 3.24 -3.52
N GLN A 79 3.47 2.54 -3.81
CA GLN A 79 4.14 1.69 -2.85
C GLN A 79 5.25 2.47 -2.15
N PHE A 80 5.23 2.43 -0.82
CA PHE A 80 6.29 2.88 0.06
C PHE A 80 7.20 1.70 0.36
N VAL A 81 8.44 1.73 -0.13
CA VAL A 81 9.37 0.60 -0.08
C VAL A 81 10.59 1.00 0.75
N PRO A 82 10.61 0.70 2.07
CA PRO A 82 11.73 1.06 2.93
C PRO A 82 12.98 0.25 2.59
N GLY A 83 14.14 0.88 2.64
CA GLY A 83 15.42 0.22 2.32
C GLY A 83 15.54 -0.12 0.82
N HIS A 84 15.92 -1.36 0.49
CA HIS A 84 16.15 -1.81 -0.89
C HIS A 84 17.27 -1.04 -1.62
N GLY A 85 18.48 -1.15 -1.09
CA GLY A 85 19.67 -0.45 -1.61
C GLY A 85 19.81 0.99 -1.09
N LEU A 86 18.82 1.48 -0.34
CA LEU A 86 18.90 2.70 0.48
C LEU A 86 19.17 2.36 1.96
N PRO A 87 19.60 3.34 2.77
CA PRO A 87 19.55 3.23 4.22
C PRO A 87 18.18 2.76 4.72
N ALA A 88 18.16 2.01 5.83
CA ALA A 88 16.97 1.30 6.30
C ALA A 88 15.76 2.21 6.63
N ARG A 89 15.99 3.52 6.85
CA ARG A 89 14.95 4.50 7.19
C ARG A 89 14.51 5.33 5.99
N ASP A 90 15.21 5.22 4.86
CA ASP A 90 14.85 5.89 3.61
C ASP A 90 13.95 4.96 2.81
N ALA A 91 13.14 5.53 1.92
CA ALA A 91 12.17 4.76 1.14
C ALA A 91 12.17 5.13 -0.34
N TRP A 92 12.07 4.10 -1.16
CA TRP A 92 11.66 4.27 -2.56
C TRP A 92 10.14 4.46 -2.62
N ILE A 93 9.72 5.35 -3.50
CA ILE A 93 8.32 5.61 -3.77
C ILE A 93 7.99 5.13 -5.19
N GLN A 94 7.20 4.08 -5.29
CA GLN A 94 6.78 3.52 -6.59
C GLN A 94 5.33 3.91 -6.88
N PRO A 95 5.08 4.87 -7.79
CA PRO A 95 3.72 5.32 -8.10
C PRO A 95 2.92 4.23 -8.84
N ASN A 96 1.63 4.15 -8.55
CA ASN A 96 0.72 3.19 -9.19
C ASN A 96 0.37 3.58 -10.63
N ASP A 97 0.39 4.88 -10.94
CA ASP A 97 -0.01 5.43 -12.24
C ASP A 97 0.76 6.72 -12.59
N ALA A 98 0.49 7.27 -13.77
CA ALA A 98 1.17 8.46 -14.29
C ALA A 98 0.82 9.76 -13.53
N PHE A 99 -0.42 9.92 -13.07
CA PHE A 99 -0.84 11.06 -12.28
C PHE A 99 -0.16 11.05 -10.90
N SER A 100 -0.18 9.91 -10.22
CA SER A 100 0.52 9.70 -8.95
C SER A 100 2.02 9.98 -9.11
N ARG A 101 2.65 9.52 -10.21
CA ARG A 101 4.05 9.80 -10.51
C ARG A 101 4.33 11.29 -10.65
N ASP A 102 3.49 12.02 -11.38
CA ASP A 102 3.67 13.44 -11.64
C ASP A 102 3.64 14.24 -10.31
N ARG A 103 2.64 13.95 -9.47
CA ARG A 103 2.51 14.58 -8.15
C ARG A 103 3.66 14.22 -7.21
N LEU A 104 4.01 12.94 -7.12
CA LEU A 104 5.05 12.45 -6.21
C LEU A 104 6.46 12.92 -6.59
N ARG A 105 6.71 13.31 -7.84
CA ARG A 105 7.98 13.96 -8.22
C ARG A 105 8.19 15.28 -7.51
N GLY A 106 7.13 16.05 -7.28
CA GLY A 106 7.21 17.35 -6.61
C GLY A 106 7.60 17.24 -5.13
N VAL A 107 7.38 16.08 -4.51
CA VAL A 107 7.67 15.81 -3.09
C VAL A 107 8.80 14.82 -2.87
N SER A 108 9.51 14.45 -3.94
CA SER A 108 10.70 13.62 -3.84
C SER A 108 11.87 14.43 -3.29
N ASP A 109 12.72 13.83 -2.48
CA ASP A 109 13.96 14.46 -2.02
C ASP A 109 15.10 14.26 -3.02
N HIS A 110 14.94 13.33 -3.96
CA HIS A 110 15.91 13.08 -5.00
C HIS A 110 15.42 13.59 -6.35
N TRP A 111 16.28 14.30 -7.07
CA TRP A 111 15.95 14.97 -8.33
C TRP A 111 15.63 14.01 -9.50
N ARG A 112 16.23 12.82 -9.51
CA ARG A 112 16.09 11.82 -10.58
C ARG A 112 15.15 10.66 -10.24
N HIS A 113 15.01 10.39 -8.94
CA HIS A 113 14.46 9.16 -8.41
C HIS A 113 13.38 9.54 -7.42
N LEU A 114 12.34 8.72 -7.28
CA LEU A 114 11.29 8.94 -6.30
C LEU A 114 11.73 8.31 -4.99
N VAL A 115 12.30 9.14 -4.12
CA VAL A 115 12.87 8.74 -2.84
C VAL A 115 12.47 9.73 -1.77
N TRP A 116 12.03 9.21 -0.63
CA TRP A 116 11.89 9.96 0.61
C TRP A 116 13.02 9.56 1.55
N TYR A 117 13.86 10.52 1.88
CA TYR A 117 14.90 10.38 2.88
C TYR A 117 14.30 10.58 4.27
N HIS A 118 14.83 9.84 5.23
CA HIS A 118 14.43 9.99 6.62
C HIS A 118 14.77 11.37 7.20
N ASP A 119 15.91 11.95 6.81
CA ASP A 119 16.41 13.24 7.28
C ASP A 119 16.76 14.14 6.08
N PRO A 120 15.75 14.66 5.37
CA PRO A 120 15.99 15.50 4.20
C PRO A 120 16.40 16.91 4.63
N ALA A 121 17.25 17.56 3.84
CA ALA A 121 17.66 18.95 4.10
C ALA A 121 16.47 19.94 4.07
N LEU A 122 15.44 19.61 3.29
CA LEU A 122 14.16 20.30 3.22
C LEU A 122 13.07 19.27 2.93
N ILE A 123 11.98 19.28 3.69
CA ILE A 123 10.82 18.44 3.43
C ILE A 123 9.98 19.12 2.35
N ASN A 124 9.94 18.53 1.16
CA ASN A 124 8.99 18.92 0.13
C ASN A 124 7.63 18.28 0.41
N THR A 125 6.57 19.08 0.36
CA THR A 125 5.21 18.63 0.68
C THR A 125 4.23 18.86 -0.47
N LEU A 126 3.22 18.01 -0.57
CA LEU A 126 2.10 18.17 -1.49
C LEU A 126 0.86 18.44 -0.65
N SER A 127 0.53 19.72 -0.45
CA SER A 127 -0.64 20.10 0.32
C SER A 127 -1.93 19.88 -0.47
N CYS A 128 -2.93 19.29 0.18
CA CYS A 128 -4.27 19.16 -0.42
C CYS A 128 -4.89 20.53 -0.70
N ASP A 129 -4.69 21.51 0.18
CA ASP A 129 -5.23 22.87 0.00
C ASP A 129 -4.63 23.56 -1.23
N GLU A 130 -3.33 23.38 -1.47
CA GLU A 130 -2.64 23.92 -2.64
C GLU A 130 -3.11 23.27 -3.94
N GLU A 131 -3.36 21.95 -3.92
CA GLU A 131 -3.92 21.22 -5.06
C GLU A 131 -5.35 21.66 -5.40
N ILE A 132 -6.17 21.90 -4.37
CA ILE A 132 -7.52 22.45 -4.55
C ILE A 132 -7.46 23.88 -5.10
N ALA A 133 -6.53 24.70 -4.63
CA ALA A 133 -6.36 26.07 -5.11
C ALA A 133 -5.89 26.12 -6.58
N GLY A 134 -4.89 25.32 -6.94
CA GLY A 134 -4.33 25.27 -8.30
C GLY A 134 -5.32 24.75 -9.34
N SER A 135 -6.17 23.79 -8.98
CA SER A 135 -7.19 23.23 -9.89
C SER A 135 -8.32 24.21 -10.22
N ARG A 136 -8.62 25.18 -9.35
CA ARG A 136 -9.59 26.26 -9.64
C ARG A 136 -9.11 27.20 -10.74
N HIS A 137 -7.80 27.38 -10.91
CA HIS A 137 -7.28 28.19 -12.02
C HIS A 137 -7.39 27.50 -13.38
N THR A 138 -7.19 26.18 -13.44
CA THR A 138 -7.29 25.44 -14.71
C THR A 138 -8.74 25.29 -15.20
N SER A 139 -9.70 25.27 -14.29
CA SER A 139 -11.13 25.08 -14.61
C SER A 139 -11.79 26.32 -15.23
N MET A 140 -11.12 27.48 -15.21
CA MET A 140 -11.65 28.74 -15.72
C MET A 140 -11.16 29.08 -17.14
N GLU A 141 -10.16 28.34 -17.65
CA GLU A 141 -9.51 28.60 -18.96
C GLU A 141 -10.00 27.68 -20.09
N THR A 142 -11.06 26.90 -19.85
CA THR A 142 -11.78 26.16 -20.90
C THR A 142 -13.23 26.62 -20.97
N ARG A 143 -13.44 27.90 -21.35
CA ARG A 143 -14.64 28.25 -22.12
C ARG A 143 -14.21 28.34 -23.59
N PRO A 144 -14.66 27.44 -24.47
CA PRO A 144 -14.54 27.71 -25.89
C PRO A 144 -15.39 28.94 -26.18
N TYR A 145 -14.78 29.93 -26.82
CA TYR A 145 -15.54 30.79 -27.71
C TYR A 145 -16.04 29.88 -28.84
N ASP A 146 -17.34 29.60 -28.84
CA ASP A 146 -18.27 29.68 -29.98
C ASP A 146 -19.64 29.10 -29.62
#